data_AF-A0A9E3W0E3-F1
#
_entry.id   AF-A0A9E3W0E3-F1
#
_cell.length_a   1.000
_cell.length_b   1.000
_cell.length_c   1.000
_cell.angle_alpha   90.00
_cell.angle_beta   90.00
_cell.angle_gamma   90.00
#
_symmetry.space_group_name_H-M   'P 1'
#
loop_
_entity.id
_entity.type
_entity.pdbx_description
1 polymer ?
#
loop_
_entity_poly.entity_id
_entity_poly.type
_entity_poly.pdbx_seq_one_letter_code
_entity_poly.pdbx_strand_id
1 'polypeptide(L)'
;VEDVCFGESNQFTDLSTVIPQNETITTYKWLFGDGTSSSEQNPLHTYNTAGSYEVSLMTYTAQGQCERKITKEVSVKPLPIVNAGEDQTILDSWTALLKGSVEGGSGDYSFQWTPANQLADPSNLLTNTLKLNATTHFTLTVTDNDGGCVSEDEVVIYFAYVFLPNAFKPNSNIESNQLLKPIGALEAIKNFEFLIYSRWGQLVFKTNSSKEGWDGTFNGKSLPAATYVWLMRYEIIENSFLAPGEILKRGTVNLVP
;
A
#
# COMPACT_ATOMS: atom_id res chain seq x y z
N VAL A 1 19.42 -30.71 -2.01
CA VAL A 1 18.59 -29.79 -1.23
C VAL A 1 19.21 -28.44 -1.44
N GLU A 2 18.37 -27.48 -1.78
CA GLU A 2 18.74 -26.09 -1.97
C GLU A 2 18.31 -25.32 -0.73
N ASP A 3 18.88 -24.13 -0.54
CA ASP A 3 18.47 -23.22 0.52
C ASP A 3 17.03 -22.75 0.25
N VAL A 4 16.30 -22.42 1.31
CA VAL A 4 14.88 -22.06 1.24
C VAL A 4 14.52 -20.93 2.18
N CYS A 5 13.40 -20.30 1.92
CA CYS A 5 12.86 -19.26 2.79
C CYS A 5 12.10 -19.86 3.97
N PHE A 6 12.16 -19.16 5.10
CA PHE A 6 11.38 -19.51 6.28
C PHE A 6 9.88 -19.65 5.96
N GLY A 7 9.28 -20.74 6.42
CA GLY A 7 7.86 -21.06 6.18
C GLY A 7 7.57 -21.78 4.87
N GLU A 8 8.53 -21.90 3.95
CA GLU A 8 8.36 -22.67 2.71
C GLU A 8 8.57 -24.17 2.92
N SER A 9 7.93 -24.97 2.05
CA SER A 9 8.05 -26.42 2.08
C SER A 9 9.24 -26.88 1.25
N ASN A 10 10.09 -27.71 1.85
CA ASN A 10 11.27 -28.30 1.23
C ASN A 10 10.96 -29.71 0.75
N GLN A 11 11.14 -29.97 -0.54
CA GLN A 11 11.12 -31.32 -1.08
C GLN A 11 12.49 -31.99 -0.91
N PHE A 12 12.52 -33.09 -0.16
CA PHE A 12 13.70 -33.94 -0.07
C PHE A 12 13.58 -35.09 -1.06
N THR A 13 14.69 -35.39 -1.74
CA THR A 13 14.75 -36.44 -2.76
C THR A 13 15.88 -37.41 -2.44
N ASP A 14 15.52 -38.68 -2.35
CA ASP A 14 16.48 -39.77 -2.27
C ASP A 14 17.08 -40.07 -3.65
N LEU A 15 18.41 -40.22 -3.68
CA LEU A 15 19.18 -40.63 -4.86
C LEU A 15 20.05 -41.86 -4.56
N SER A 16 19.75 -42.58 -3.49
CA SER A 16 20.53 -43.73 -3.05
C SER A 16 20.48 -44.85 -4.09
N THR A 17 21.59 -45.56 -4.23
CA THR A 17 21.70 -46.76 -5.06
C THR A 17 22.27 -47.91 -4.25
N VAL A 18 21.92 -49.15 -4.61
CA VAL A 18 22.39 -50.36 -3.93
C VAL A 18 23.12 -51.27 -4.92
N ILE A 19 24.21 -51.89 -4.45
CA ILE A 19 25.02 -52.85 -5.20
C ILE A 19 25.25 -54.06 -4.29
N PRO A 20 24.96 -55.30 -4.75
CA PRO A 20 24.44 -55.66 -6.09
C PRO A 20 22.98 -55.22 -6.31
N GLN A 21 22.59 -54.96 -7.58
CA GLN A 21 21.27 -54.39 -7.94
C GLN A 21 20.06 -55.29 -7.63
N ASN A 22 20.27 -56.53 -7.18
CA ASN A 22 19.21 -57.43 -6.74
C ASN A 22 18.80 -57.20 -5.27
N GLU A 23 19.50 -56.34 -4.54
CA GLU A 23 19.05 -55.84 -3.24
C GLU A 23 18.12 -54.64 -3.41
N THR A 24 17.32 -54.36 -2.38
CA THR A 24 16.45 -53.17 -2.33
C THR A 24 16.62 -52.45 -0.99
N ILE A 25 16.54 -51.12 -1.05
CA ILE A 25 16.40 -50.29 0.14
C ILE A 25 14.96 -50.43 0.62
N THR A 26 14.79 -50.79 1.88
CA THR A 26 13.47 -51.07 2.47
C THR A 26 13.04 -50.05 3.49
N THR A 27 13.99 -49.33 4.09
CA THR A 27 13.73 -48.31 5.11
C THR A 27 14.49 -47.04 4.80
N TYR A 28 13.76 -45.93 4.87
CA TYR A 28 14.30 -44.57 4.84
C TYR A 28 14.08 -43.94 6.20
N LYS A 29 15.06 -43.18 6.67
CA LYS A 29 14.92 -42.36 7.87
C LYS A 29 15.60 -41.02 7.64
N TRP A 30 14.78 -40.00 7.46
CA TRP A 30 15.20 -38.62 7.40
C TRP A 30 15.23 -38.05 8.81
N LEU A 31 16.32 -37.38 9.17
CA LEU A 31 16.47 -36.56 10.36
C LEU A 31 16.70 -35.13 9.88
N PHE A 32 15.78 -34.22 10.15
CA PHE A 32 15.83 -32.86 9.58
C PHE A 32 16.70 -31.89 10.39
N GLY A 33 17.27 -32.33 11.52
CA GLY A 33 18.15 -31.49 12.34
C GLY A 33 17.41 -30.51 13.27
N ASP A 34 16.09 -30.36 13.13
CA ASP A 34 15.21 -29.55 13.99
C ASP A 34 14.51 -30.38 15.09
N GLY A 35 14.93 -31.64 15.25
CA GLY A 35 14.31 -32.60 16.17
C GLY A 35 13.19 -33.43 15.55
N THR A 36 12.79 -33.16 14.31
CA THR A 36 11.78 -33.93 13.58
C THR A 36 12.40 -34.94 12.62
N SER A 37 11.58 -35.88 12.13
CA SER A 37 12.03 -36.97 11.26
C SER A 37 10.90 -37.49 10.37
N SER A 38 11.26 -38.15 9.26
CA SER A 38 10.31 -38.85 8.38
C SER A 38 10.82 -40.23 7.97
N SER A 39 9.91 -41.15 7.68
CA SER A 39 10.19 -42.47 7.12
C SER A 39 9.80 -42.61 5.64
N GLU A 40 9.32 -41.53 5.02
CA GLU A 40 9.01 -41.51 3.59
C GLU A 40 10.30 -41.47 2.75
N GLN A 41 10.26 -41.99 1.53
CA GLN A 41 11.42 -41.95 0.64
C GLN A 41 11.77 -40.52 0.23
N ASN A 42 10.76 -39.72 -0.15
CA ASN A 42 10.90 -38.34 -0.61
C ASN A 42 9.95 -37.40 0.16
N PRO A 43 10.25 -37.08 1.43
CA PRO A 43 9.34 -36.30 2.27
C PRO A 43 9.33 -34.82 1.89
N LEU A 44 8.22 -34.16 2.20
CA LEU A 44 8.12 -32.70 2.32
C LEU A 44 8.32 -32.30 3.78
N HIS A 45 9.09 -31.23 4.02
CA HIS A 45 9.30 -30.71 5.37
C HIS A 45 9.34 -29.17 5.39
N THR A 46 8.78 -28.57 6.44
CA THR A 46 8.75 -27.12 6.63
C THR A 46 9.41 -26.79 7.97
N TYR A 47 10.39 -25.89 7.93
CA TYR A 47 11.10 -25.43 9.13
C TYR A 47 10.38 -24.24 9.78
N ASN A 48 10.21 -24.31 11.10
CA ASN A 48 9.51 -23.30 11.90
C ASN A 48 10.42 -22.21 12.45
N THR A 49 11.72 -22.26 12.19
CA THR A 49 12.67 -21.20 12.53
C THR A 49 13.71 -21.08 11.42
N ALA A 50 14.20 -19.87 11.17
CA ALA A 50 15.35 -19.66 10.29
C ALA A 50 16.63 -20.16 10.97
N GLY A 51 17.58 -20.67 10.17
CA GLY A 51 18.83 -21.23 10.65
C GLY A 51 19.41 -22.30 9.72
N SER A 52 20.59 -22.80 10.07
CA SER A 52 21.22 -23.94 9.39
C SER A 52 20.83 -25.25 10.06
N TYR A 53 20.45 -26.23 9.25
CA TYR A 53 20.05 -27.56 9.71
C TYR A 53 20.90 -28.64 9.05
N GLU A 54 21.45 -29.54 9.87
CA GLU A 54 22.12 -30.74 9.38
C GLU A 54 21.10 -31.85 9.10
N VAL A 55 20.70 -31.99 7.84
CA VAL A 55 19.76 -33.03 7.42
C VAL A 55 20.51 -34.31 7.14
N SER A 56 20.08 -35.41 7.74
CA SER A 56 20.63 -36.74 7.49
C SER A 56 19.60 -37.68 6.89
N LEU A 57 19.97 -38.36 5.82
CA LEU A 57 19.25 -39.53 5.31
C LEU A 57 19.99 -40.79 5.72
N MET A 58 19.29 -41.70 6.38
CA MET A 58 19.74 -43.05 6.69
C MET A 58 18.91 -44.05 5.89
N THR A 59 19.58 -44.97 5.19
CA THR A 59 18.94 -46.04 4.41
C THR A 59 19.37 -47.41 4.90
N TYR A 60 18.45 -48.38 4.83
CA TYR A 60 18.68 -49.76 5.22
C TYR A 60 18.19 -50.73 4.14
N THR A 61 19.00 -51.74 3.82
CA THR A 61 18.59 -52.84 2.93
C THR A 61 17.74 -53.87 3.66
N ALA A 62 17.05 -54.74 2.92
CA ALA A 62 16.03 -55.70 3.43
C ALA A 62 16.48 -56.61 4.60
N GLN A 63 17.79 -56.78 4.81
CA GLN A 63 18.33 -57.60 5.90
C GLN A 63 18.81 -56.76 7.11
N GLY A 64 18.70 -55.42 7.04
CA GLY A 64 19.18 -54.50 8.07
C GLY A 64 20.71 -54.48 8.24
N GLN A 65 21.44 -55.13 7.34
CA GLN A 65 22.89 -55.37 7.47
C GLN A 65 23.74 -54.23 6.92
N CYS A 66 23.20 -53.43 6.00
CA CYS A 66 23.88 -52.30 5.39
C CYS A 66 23.14 -51.01 5.72
N GLU A 67 23.70 -50.26 6.68
CA GLU A 67 23.29 -48.89 6.98
C GLU A 67 24.20 -47.93 6.21
N ARG A 68 23.59 -46.97 5.50
CA ARG A 68 24.31 -45.83 4.95
C ARG A 68 23.68 -44.55 5.45
N LYS A 69 24.54 -43.59 5.83
CA LYS A 69 24.16 -42.25 6.24
C LYS A 69 24.83 -41.24 5.33
N ILE A 70 24.05 -40.28 4.85
CA ILE A 70 24.56 -39.04 4.25
C ILE A 70 23.99 -37.87 5.02
N THR A 71 24.81 -36.83 5.21
CA THR A 71 24.40 -35.58 5.85
C THR A 71 24.67 -34.44 4.90
N LYS A 72 23.72 -33.52 4.79
CA LYS A 72 23.83 -32.26 4.05
C LYS A 72 23.30 -31.12 4.90
N GLU A 73 23.91 -29.96 4.77
CA GLU A 73 23.39 -28.74 5.36
C GLU A 73 22.25 -28.20 4.49
N VAL A 74 21.22 -27.67 5.15
CA VAL A 74 20.13 -26.90 4.55
C VAL A 74 20.08 -25.56 5.27
N SER A 75 20.22 -24.46 4.54
CA SER A 75 20.05 -23.12 5.12
C SER A 75 18.61 -22.66 4.94
N VAL A 76 17.94 -22.37 6.05
CA VAL A 76 16.62 -21.74 6.06
C VAL A 76 16.81 -20.25 6.32
N LYS A 77 16.60 -19.46 5.28
CA LYS A 77 16.83 -18.02 5.29
C LYS A 77 15.67 -17.29 5.97
N PRO A 78 15.95 -16.30 6.84
CA PRO A 78 14.89 -15.49 7.44
C PRO A 78 14.19 -14.65 6.37
N LEU A 79 12.90 -14.37 6.58
CA LEU A 79 12.17 -13.41 5.76
C LEU A 79 12.54 -11.97 6.15
N PRO A 80 12.65 -11.04 5.19
CA PRO A 80 12.70 -9.62 5.51
C PRO A 80 11.37 -9.18 6.13
N ILE A 81 11.44 -8.30 7.14
CA ILE A 81 10.27 -7.66 7.75
C ILE A 81 10.06 -6.34 7.02
N VAL A 82 8.99 -6.23 6.25
CA VAL A 82 8.71 -5.08 5.37
C VAL A 82 7.62 -4.21 5.98
N ASN A 83 7.77 -2.89 5.84
CA ASN A 83 6.75 -1.92 6.17
C ASN A 83 6.69 -0.85 5.07
N ALA A 84 5.52 -0.65 4.46
CA ALA A 84 5.25 0.29 3.36
C ALA A 84 4.99 1.74 3.86
N GLY A 85 4.87 1.93 5.17
CA GLY A 85 4.57 3.18 5.83
C GLY A 85 3.08 3.34 6.14
N GLU A 86 2.75 4.42 6.84
CA GLU A 86 1.37 4.75 7.21
C GLU A 86 0.57 5.24 6.00
N ASP A 87 -0.73 4.94 6.00
CA ASP A 87 -1.69 5.47 5.04
C ASP A 87 -1.67 7.00 5.02
N GLN A 88 -1.84 7.57 3.82
CA GLN A 88 -1.81 9.02 3.63
C GLN A 88 -3.05 9.48 2.85
N THR A 89 -3.47 10.73 3.07
CA THR A 89 -4.47 11.36 2.21
C THR A 89 -3.83 12.52 1.45
N ILE A 90 -4.12 12.63 0.16
CA ILE A 90 -3.65 13.73 -0.70
C ILE A 90 -4.83 14.45 -1.36
N LEU A 91 -4.70 15.76 -1.58
CA LEU A 91 -5.67 16.49 -2.39
C LEU A 91 -5.30 16.39 -3.88
N ASP A 92 -6.29 16.64 -4.75
CA ASP A 92 -6.04 16.82 -6.18
C ASP A 92 -4.86 17.78 -6.43
N SER A 93 -3.92 17.34 -7.27
CA SER A 93 -2.67 18.00 -7.66
C SER A 93 -1.52 17.94 -6.64
N TRP A 94 -1.67 17.17 -5.57
CA TRP A 94 -0.59 16.86 -4.63
C TRP A 94 -0.01 15.47 -4.90
N THR A 95 1.19 15.25 -4.39
CA THR A 95 1.88 13.94 -4.42
C THR A 95 2.15 13.48 -2.99
N ALA A 96 2.24 12.18 -2.80
CA ALA A 96 2.66 11.59 -1.52
C ALA A 96 4.13 11.16 -1.58
N LEU A 97 4.80 11.14 -0.44
CA LEU A 97 6.11 10.50 -0.28
C LEU A 97 5.87 9.15 0.40
N LEU A 98 6.10 8.06 -0.33
CA LEU A 98 6.11 6.71 0.23
C LEU A 98 7.38 6.52 1.05
N LYS A 99 7.25 5.90 2.23
CA LYS A 99 8.32 5.77 3.22
C LYS A 99 8.45 4.31 3.64
N GLY A 100 8.94 3.48 2.73
CA GLY A 100 9.21 2.08 3.00
C GLY A 100 10.37 1.89 3.97
N SER A 101 10.33 0.81 4.74
CA SER A 101 11.43 0.33 5.57
C SER A 101 11.49 -1.19 5.56
N VAL A 102 12.69 -1.72 5.80
CA VAL A 102 12.95 -3.16 5.92
C VAL A 102 13.85 -3.41 7.12
N GLU A 103 13.55 -4.47 7.86
CA GLU A 103 14.39 -5.02 8.93
C GLU A 103 14.53 -6.55 8.76
N GLY A 104 15.39 -7.20 9.55
CA GLY A 104 15.60 -8.65 9.48
C GLY A 104 16.51 -9.07 8.33
N GLY A 105 16.26 -10.22 7.70
CA GLY A 105 16.97 -10.72 6.51
C GLY A 105 18.51 -10.76 6.59
N SER A 106 19.15 -10.65 5.42
CA SER A 106 20.61 -10.63 5.23
C SER A 106 21.22 -9.22 5.23
N GLY A 107 20.40 -8.20 4.99
CA GLY A 107 20.84 -6.81 4.78
C GLY A 107 21.11 -6.42 3.32
N ASP A 108 21.07 -7.37 2.38
CA ASP A 108 21.18 -7.11 0.94
C ASP A 108 19.81 -7.29 0.27
N TYR A 109 19.19 -6.19 -0.16
CA TYR A 109 17.81 -6.20 -0.65
C TYR A 109 17.65 -5.54 -2.01
N SER A 110 16.66 -6.01 -2.76
CA SER A 110 16.06 -5.27 -3.87
C SER A 110 14.61 -4.90 -3.55
N PHE A 111 14.20 -3.73 -4.05
CA PHE A 111 12.89 -3.15 -3.75
C PHE A 111 12.10 -2.95 -5.04
N GLN A 112 10.80 -3.18 -4.96
CA GLN A 112 9.89 -2.86 -6.05
C GLN A 112 8.54 -2.42 -5.49
N TRP A 113 8.19 -1.17 -5.77
CA TRP A 113 6.86 -0.67 -5.56
C TRP A 113 5.96 -0.94 -6.78
N THR A 114 4.70 -1.23 -6.51
CA THR A 114 3.63 -1.31 -7.51
C THR A 114 2.43 -0.48 -7.07
N PRO A 115 1.69 0.20 -7.97
CA PRO A 115 1.94 0.32 -9.42
C PRO A 115 3.11 1.26 -9.76
N ALA A 116 4.13 0.72 -10.45
CA ALA A 116 5.38 1.42 -10.73
C ALA A 116 5.22 2.67 -11.64
N ASN A 117 4.23 2.66 -12.53
CA ASN A 117 3.95 3.76 -13.44
C ASN A 117 3.33 5.00 -12.76
N GLN A 118 3.08 4.93 -11.44
CA GLN A 118 2.59 6.04 -10.64
C GLN A 118 3.64 6.56 -9.66
N LEU A 119 4.91 6.17 -9.83
CA LEU A 119 6.02 6.56 -8.95
C LEU A 119 7.16 7.17 -9.75
N ALA A 120 7.89 8.08 -9.11
CA ALA A 120 9.09 8.67 -9.69
C ALA A 120 10.25 7.66 -9.77
N ASP A 121 10.40 6.84 -8.74
CA ASP A 121 11.42 5.78 -8.66
C ASP A 121 10.85 4.58 -7.89
N PRO A 122 10.31 3.56 -8.57
CA PRO A 122 9.66 2.44 -7.91
C PRO A 122 10.65 1.47 -7.24
N SER A 123 11.97 1.62 -7.43
CA SER A 123 12.97 0.73 -6.83
C SER A 123 13.65 1.35 -5.59
N ASN A 124 13.11 2.47 -5.10
CA ASN A 124 13.62 3.18 -3.92
C ASN A 124 12.60 3.12 -2.78
N LEU A 125 13.07 2.82 -1.56
CA LEU A 125 12.24 2.82 -0.35
C LEU A 125 11.60 4.19 -0.09
N LEU A 126 12.29 5.27 -0.46
CA LEU A 126 11.78 6.63 -0.39
C LEU A 126 11.48 7.14 -1.81
N THR A 127 10.21 7.21 -2.17
CA THR A 127 9.80 7.62 -3.52
C THR A 127 8.54 8.46 -3.51
N ASN A 128 8.51 9.47 -4.38
CA ASN A 128 7.32 10.29 -4.54
C ASN A 128 6.35 9.66 -5.52
N THR A 129 5.06 9.75 -5.24
CA THR A 129 4.03 9.45 -6.22
C THR A 129 4.07 10.48 -7.35
N LEU A 130 3.66 10.06 -8.54
CA LEU A 130 3.18 10.96 -9.57
C LEU A 130 1.80 11.51 -9.14
N LYS A 131 1.25 12.43 -9.94
CA LYS A 131 -0.10 12.94 -9.69
C LYS A 131 -1.12 11.80 -9.77
N LEU A 132 -1.80 11.56 -8.65
CA LEU A 132 -2.91 10.60 -8.59
C LEU A 132 -4.24 11.31 -8.86
N ASN A 133 -5.23 10.54 -9.32
CA ASN A 133 -6.59 11.00 -9.62
C ASN A 133 -7.67 10.12 -8.96
N ALA A 134 -7.26 9.15 -8.17
CA ALA A 134 -8.10 8.22 -7.42
C ALA A 134 -7.30 7.62 -6.26
N THR A 135 -8.00 7.08 -5.26
CA THR A 135 -7.37 6.34 -4.16
C THR A 135 -6.58 5.18 -4.74
N THR A 136 -5.33 5.05 -4.33
CA THR A 136 -4.38 4.09 -4.90
C THR A 136 -3.74 3.28 -3.78
N HIS A 137 -3.70 1.97 -3.95
CA HIS A 137 -2.98 1.04 -3.09
C HIS A 137 -1.58 0.84 -3.67
N PHE A 138 -0.55 1.04 -2.86
CA PHE A 138 0.83 0.77 -3.23
C PHE A 138 1.36 -0.42 -2.45
N THR A 139 1.87 -1.42 -3.14
CA THR A 139 2.53 -2.58 -2.53
C THR A 139 4.04 -2.43 -2.66
N LEU A 140 4.75 -2.51 -1.53
CA LEU A 140 6.20 -2.63 -1.48
C LEU A 140 6.57 -4.11 -1.43
N THR A 141 7.21 -4.60 -2.48
CA THR A 141 7.84 -5.93 -2.50
C THR A 141 9.33 -5.77 -2.20
N VAL A 142 9.82 -6.51 -1.21
CA VAL A 142 11.25 -6.58 -0.88
C VAL A 142 11.74 -8.00 -1.09
N THR A 143 12.81 -8.13 -1.85
CA THR A 143 13.49 -9.41 -2.08
C THR A 143 14.84 -9.36 -1.37
N ASP A 144 15.08 -10.31 -0.48
CA ASP A 144 16.39 -10.60 0.07
C ASP A 144 17.26 -11.26 -1.00
N ASN A 145 18.33 -10.58 -1.41
CA ASN A 145 19.23 -11.05 -2.46
C ASN A 145 20.07 -12.26 -1.99
N ASP A 146 20.15 -12.53 -0.69
CA ASP A 146 20.69 -13.76 -0.12
C ASP A 146 19.57 -14.80 0.08
N GLY A 147 19.36 -15.63 -0.95
CA GLY A 147 18.37 -16.72 -0.93
C GLY A 147 17.06 -16.40 -1.64
N GLY A 148 16.84 -15.16 -2.07
CA GLY A 148 15.69 -14.78 -2.90
C GLY A 148 14.38 -14.66 -2.15
N CYS A 149 14.42 -14.52 -0.82
CA CYS A 149 13.22 -14.48 0.01
C CYS A 149 12.45 -13.18 -0.14
N VAL A 150 11.16 -13.31 -0.44
CA VAL A 150 10.30 -12.16 -0.74
C VAL A 150 9.33 -11.89 0.40
N SER A 151 9.13 -10.63 0.73
CA SER A 151 8.05 -10.18 1.62
C SER A 151 7.46 -8.88 1.12
N GLU A 152 6.20 -8.64 1.47
CA GLU A 152 5.42 -7.52 0.96
C GLU A 152 4.68 -6.80 2.07
N ASP A 153 4.43 -5.51 1.86
CA ASP A 153 3.50 -4.72 2.66
C ASP A 153 2.76 -3.69 1.78
N GLU A 154 1.60 -3.21 2.24
CA GLU A 154 0.76 -2.27 1.50
C GLU A 154 0.56 -0.94 2.25
N VAL A 155 0.56 0.16 1.51
CA VAL A 155 0.14 1.49 1.97
C VAL A 155 -0.94 2.06 1.06
N VAL A 156 -1.96 2.70 1.64
CA VAL A 156 -3.06 3.32 0.90
C VAL A 156 -2.88 4.83 0.84
N ILE A 157 -2.92 5.36 -0.39
CA ILE A 157 -2.95 6.80 -0.64
C ILE A 157 -4.37 7.19 -1.03
N TYR A 158 -5.12 7.71 -0.06
CA TYR A 158 -6.49 8.20 -0.23
C TYR A 158 -6.49 9.49 -1.05
N PHE A 159 -7.26 9.49 -2.15
CA PHE A 159 -7.42 10.67 -2.98
C PHE A 159 -8.65 11.46 -2.56
N ALA A 160 -8.43 12.72 -2.22
CA ALA A 160 -9.47 13.64 -1.82
C ALA A 160 -9.51 14.87 -2.73
N TYR A 161 -10.67 15.51 -2.80
CA TYR A 161 -10.84 16.76 -3.54
C TYR A 161 -11.75 17.72 -2.78
N VAL A 162 -11.57 19.00 -3.05
CA VAL A 162 -12.50 20.06 -2.66
C VAL A 162 -12.98 20.71 -3.95
N PHE A 163 -14.25 20.50 -4.26
CA PHE A 163 -14.87 20.96 -5.50
C PHE A 163 -15.96 21.98 -5.19
N LEU A 164 -16.13 22.98 -6.07
CA LEU A 164 -17.24 23.91 -6.02
C LEU A 164 -18.05 23.78 -7.31
N PRO A 165 -19.38 23.54 -7.24
CA PRO A 165 -20.23 23.50 -8.41
C PRO A 165 -20.19 24.79 -9.23
N ASN A 166 -20.27 24.67 -10.55
CA ASN A 166 -20.26 25.81 -11.48
C ASN A 166 -21.66 26.45 -11.69
N ALA A 167 -22.71 25.86 -11.14
CA ALA A 167 -24.07 26.38 -11.17
C ALA A 167 -24.87 25.86 -9.98
N PHE A 168 -25.85 26.64 -9.55
CA PHE A 168 -26.82 26.21 -8.54
C PHE A 168 -28.18 26.88 -8.75
N LYS A 169 -29.23 26.29 -8.19
CA LYS A 169 -30.61 26.78 -8.29
C LYS A 169 -31.24 26.85 -6.90
N PRO A 170 -31.35 28.06 -6.32
CA PRO A 170 -32.06 28.27 -5.07
C PRO A 170 -33.50 27.75 -5.14
N ASN A 171 -34.01 27.24 -4.01
CA ASN A 171 -35.39 26.73 -3.89
C ASN A 171 -35.76 25.64 -4.91
N SER A 172 -34.79 24.93 -5.48
CA SER A 172 -35.05 23.77 -6.32
C SER A 172 -35.53 22.58 -5.49
N ASN A 173 -36.22 21.62 -6.12
CA ASN A 173 -36.63 20.37 -5.46
C ASN A 173 -35.43 19.43 -5.14
N ILE A 174 -34.20 19.83 -5.47
CA ILE A 174 -32.97 19.05 -5.27
C ILE A 174 -32.15 19.75 -4.19
N GLU A 175 -32.21 19.25 -2.95
CA GLU A 175 -31.56 19.86 -1.77
C GLU A 175 -30.05 20.10 -1.98
N SER A 176 -29.36 19.18 -2.64
CA SER A 176 -27.92 19.29 -2.91
C SER A 176 -27.52 20.42 -3.86
N ASN A 177 -28.49 21.05 -4.53
CA ASN A 177 -28.27 22.12 -5.51
C ASN A 177 -28.95 23.46 -5.12
N GLN A 178 -29.49 23.56 -3.91
CA GLN A 178 -30.13 24.78 -3.41
C GLN A 178 -29.12 25.83 -2.94
N LEU A 179 -27.96 25.39 -2.47
CA LEU A 179 -26.90 26.25 -1.94
C LEU A 179 -25.62 26.04 -2.74
N LEU A 180 -24.94 27.14 -3.07
CA LEU A 180 -23.57 27.08 -3.52
C LEU A 180 -22.65 26.93 -2.31
N LYS A 181 -22.10 25.73 -2.12
CA LYS A 181 -21.10 25.41 -1.09
C LYS A 181 -20.07 24.44 -1.63
N PRO A 182 -18.84 24.42 -1.10
CA PRO A 182 -17.87 23.40 -1.48
C PRO A 182 -18.36 22.01 -1.09
N ILE A 183 -17.91 20.99 -1.81
CA ILE A 183 -18.16 19.58 -1.55
C ILE A 183 -16.86 18.77 -1.63
N GLY A 184 -16.83 17.62 -0.95
CA GLY A 184 -15.66 16.75 -0.86
C GLY A 184 -15.06 16.72 0.55
N ALA A 185 -13.75 16.78 0.68
CA ALA A 185 -13.02 16.61 1.95
C ALA A 185 -13.09 17.84 2.88
N LEU A 186 -14.29 18.23 3.28
CA LEU A 186 -14.54 19.45 4.08
C LEU A 186 -14.18 19.32 5.57
N GLU A 187 -14.01 18.11 6.08
CA GLU A 187 -13.58 17.87 7.47
C GLU A 187 -12.05 18.01 7.60
N ALA A 188 -11.32 18.01 6.48
CA ALA A 188 -9.86 18.16 6.46
C ALA A 188 -9.38 19.61 6.39
N ILE A 189 -10.30 20.58 6.23
CA ILE A 189 -9.95 21.99 5.97
C ILE A 189 -10.06 22.83 7.25
N LYS A 190 -9.12 23.76 7.41
CA LYS A 190 -9.07 24.77 8.48
C LYS A 190 -8.85 26.15 7.86
N ASN A 191 -9.00 27.22 8.65
CA ASN A 191 -8.77 28.60 8.19
C ASN A 191 -9.51 28.92 6.87
N PHE A 192 -10.76 28.47 6.77
CA PHE A 192 -11.58 28.58 5.57
C PHE A 192 -12.18 29.99 5.42
N GLU A 193 -12.15 30.54 4.21
CA GLU A 193 -12.86 31.75 3.82
C GLU A 193 -13.45 31.55 2.43
N PHE A 194 -14.74 31.84 2.27
CA PHE A 194 -15.44 31.75 0.99
C PHE A 194 -16.19 33.05 0.72
N LEU A 195 -15.87 33.65 -0.42
CA LEU A 195 -16.34 34.98 -0.85
C LEU A 195 -17.00 34.86 -2.22
N ILE A 196 -18.10 35.56 -2.41
CA ILE A 196 -18.78 35.66 -3.71
C ILE A 196 -18.99 37.13 -4.04
N TYR A 197 -18.68 37.46 -5.28
CA TYR A 197 -18.77 38.79 -5.84
C TYR A 197 -19.73 38.82 -7.02
N SER A 198 -20.45 39.93 -7.17
CA SER A 198 -21.16 40.23 -8.40
C SER A 198 -20.19 40.50 -9.55
N ARG A 199 -20.70 40.55 -10.78
CA ARG A 199 -19.91 40.92 -11.98
C ARG A 199 -19.18 42.28 -11.88
N TRP A 200 -19.61 43.13 -10.95
CA TRP A 200 -19.06 44.48 -10.73
C TRP A 200 -18.08 44.52 -9.54
N GLY A 201 -17.74 43.38 -8.94
CA GLY A 201 -16.84 43.30 -7.80
C GLY A 201 -17.47 43.61 -6.44
N GLN A 202 -18.80 43.74 -6.36
CA GLN A 202 -19.49 43.89 -5.09
C GLN A 202 -19.50 42.55 -4.34
N LEU A 203 -19.03 42.52 -3.09
CA LEU A 203 -19.15 41.35 -2.22
C LEU A 203 -20.62 41.11 -1.88
N VAL A 204 -21.15 39.94 -2.27
CA VAL A 204 -22.55 39.56 -2.06
C VAL A 204 -22.73 38.42 -1.07
N PHE A 205 -21.67 37.64 -0.79
CA PHE A 205 -21.69 36.60 0.22
C PHE A 205 -20.29 36.41 0.81
N LYS A 206 -20.23 36.14 2.11
CA LYS A 206 -19.01 35.77 2.84
C LYS A 206 -19.36 34.76 3.92
N THR A 207 -18.57 33.70 4.03
CA THR A 207 -18.57 32.80 5.19
C THR A 207 -17.15 32.33 5.50
N ASN A 208 -16.92 31.97 6.76
CA ASN A 208 -15.70 31.29 7.21
C ASN A 208 -15.97 29.81 7.57
N SER A 209 -17.16 29.30 7.24
CA SER A 209 -17.57 27.91 7.50
C SER A 209 -17.71 27.16 6.18
N SER A 210 -17.05 26.01 6.08
CA SER A 210 -17.18 25.10 4.94
C SER A 210 -18.54 24.40 4.87
N LYS A 211 -19.33 24.47 5.94
CA LYS A 211 -20.66 23.86 6.06
C LYS A 211 -21.78 24.79 5.60
N GLU A 212 -21.49 26.09 5.47
CA GLU A 212 -22.41 27.11 4.98
C GLU A 212 -22.32 27.30 3.46
N GLY A 213 -23.39 27.81 2.87
CA GLY A 213 -23.47 28.04 1.42
C GLY A 213 -24.32 29.25 1.08
N TRP A 214 -24.14 29.75 -0.14
CA TRP A 214 -24.90 30.88 -0.64
C TRP A 214 -26.18 30.42 -1.33
N ASP A 215 -27.30 31.05 -0.99
CA ASP A 215 -28.64 30.74 -1.50
C ASP A 215 -29.07 31.66 -2.66
N GLY A 216 -28.15 32.45 -3.22
CA GLY A 216 -28.47 33.39 -4.30
C GLY A 216 -29.08 34.71 -3.84
N THR A 217 -29.13 35.00 -2.53
CA THR A 217 -29.66 36.25 -2.00
C THR A 217 -28.58 37.23 -1.53
N PHE A 218 -28.91 38.52 -1.49
CA PHE A 218 -28.09 39.56 -0.89
C PHE A 218 -29.01 40.59 -0.21
N ASN A 219 -28.75 40.90 1.05
CA ASN A 219 -29.60 41.76 1.89
C ASN A 219 -31.09 41.35 1.87
N GLY A 220 -31.35 40.03 1.93
CA GLY A 220 -32.70 39.45 1.94
C GLY A 220 -33.44 39.49 0.60
N LYS A 221 -32.79 39.88 -0.49
CA LYS A 221 -33.37 39.90 -1.85
C LYS A 221 -32.69 38.90 -2.76
N SER A 222 -33.45 38.18 -3.57
CA SER A 222 -32.90 37.33 -4.63
C SER A 222 -32.13 38.16 -5.63
N LEU A 223 -30.92 37.72 -5.95
CA LEU A 223 -30.11 38.32 -7.00
C LEU A 223 -30.50 37.79 -8.39
N PRO A 224 -30.22 38.55 -9.47
CA PRO A 224 -30.58 38.12 -10.82
C PRO A 224 -29.79 36.87 -11.24
N ALA A 225 -30.45 36.04 -12.07
CA ALA A 225 -29.79 34.97 -12.78
C ALA A 225 -28.64 35.53 -13.63
N ALA A 226 -27.42 35.21 -13.23
CA ALA A 226 -26.20 35.77 -13.79
C ALA A 226 -24.99 34.94 -13.37
N THR A 227 -23.84 35.26 -13.93
CA THR A 227 -22.55 34.75 -13.48
C THR A 227 -22.01 35.60 -12.33
N TYR A 228 -21.56 34.93 -11.28
CA TYR A 228 -20.90 35.49 -10.10
C TYR A 228 -19.47 34.96 -10.03
N VAL A 229 -18.57 35.73 -9.42
CA VAL A 229 -17.18 35.35 -9.22
C VAL A 229 -17.02 34.88 -7.78
N TRP A 230 -16.36 33.76 -7.56
CA TRP A 230 -16.10 33.26 -6.22
C TRP A 230 -14.61 33.12 -5.95
N LEU A 231 -14.26 33.26 -4.68
CA LEU A 231 -12.92 33.08 -4.15
C LEU A 231 -13.01 32.24 -2.88
N MET A 232 -12.17 31.22 -2.77
CA MET A 232 -12.15 30.29 -1.66
C MET A 232 -10.70 30.11 -1.19
N ARG A 233 -10.44 30.39 0.08
CA ARG A 233 -9.17 30.18 0.77
C ARG A 233 -9.36 29.15 1.86
N TYR A 234 -8.40 28.25 2.01
CA TYR A 234 -8.40 27.30 3.12
C TYR A 234 -7.01 26.72 3.30
N GLU A 235 -6.72 26.28 4.51
CA GLU A 235 -5.58 25.44 4.81
C GLU A 235 -6.07 24.02 5.05
N ILE A 236 -5.15 23.06 5.02
CA ILE A 236 -5.44 21.68 5.39
C ILE A 236 -4.88 21.40 6.79
N ILE A 237 -5.56 20.54 7.54
CA ILE A 237 -5.01 19.99 8.78
C ILE A 237 -3.78 19.14 8.40
N GLU A 238 -2.58 19.58 8.80
CA GLU A 238 -1.28 19.00 8.41
C GLU A 238 -1.16 17.51 8.74
N ASN A 239 -1.81 17.05 9.81
CA ASN A 239 -1.83 15.63 10.18
C ASN A 239 -2.70 14.77 9.25
N SER A 240 -3.42 15.37 8.30
CA SER A 240 -4.28 14.67 7.35
C SER A 240 -3.71 14.69 5.93
N PHE A 241 -2.79 15.62 5.58
CA PHE A 241 -2.28 15.83 4.22
C PHE A 241 -0.88 16.47 4.20
N LEU A 242 -0.02 16.06 3.26
CA LEU A 242 1.29 16.68 2.99
C LEU A 242 1.18 18.00 2.20
N ALA A 243 0.38 18.95 2.69
CA ALA A 243 0.09 20.20 1.99
C ALA A 243 0.70 21.45 2.65
N PRO A 244 1.68 22.14 2.03
CA PRO A 244 2.09 23.50 2.39
C PRO A 244 0.96 24.51 2.26
N GLY A 245 0.49 24.99 3.42
CA GLY A 245 -0.08 26.33 3.60
C GLY A 245 -1.45 26.60 3.00
N GLU A 246 -1.71 27.88 2.74
CA GLU A 246 -3.00 28.40 2.25
C GLU A 246 -3.22 27.99 0.78
N ILE A 247 -4.36 27.34 0.51
CA ILE A 247 -4.84 27.01 -0.82
C ILE A 247 -5.87 28.06 -1.25
N LEU A 248 -5.59 28.72 -2.37
CA LEU A 248 -6.49 29.68 -3.01
C LEU A 248 -7.11 29.07 -4.28
N LYS A 249 -8.44 28.94 -4.28
CA LYS A 249 -9.25 28.59 -5.46
C LYS A 249 -10.13 29.78 -5.85
N ARG A 250 -10.32 29.98 -7.15
CA ARG A 250 -11.20 31.03 -7.70
C ARG A 250 -11.88 30.53 -8.97
N GLY A 251 -13.04 31.08 -9.27
CA GLY A 251 -13.77 30.74 -10.48
C GLY A 251 -15.05 31.54 -10.61
N THR A 252 -15.94 31.03 -11.45
CA THR A 252 -17.27 31.59 -11.63
C THR A 252 -18.34 30.56 -11.31
N VAL A 253 -19.54 31.05 -11.02
CA VAL A 253 -20.74 30.25 -10.79
C VAL A 253 -21.93 30.92 -11.46
N ASN A 254 -22.81 30.13 -12.05
CA ASN A 254 -24.07 30.62 -12.60
C ASN A 254 -25.20 30.44 -11.57
N LEU A 255 -25.85 31.55 -11.22
CA LEU A 255 -27.14 31.52 -10.52
C LEU A 255 -28.24 31.27 -11.55
N VAL A 256 -28.92 30.14 -11.41
CA VAL A 256 -29.98 29.70 -12.33
C VAL A 256 -31.34 30.00 -11.70
N PRO A 257 -32.33 30.47 -12.47
CA PRO A 257 -33.70 30.69 -11.99
C PRO A 257 -34.43 29.37 -11.71
#